data_AF-A0A962KB39-F1
#
_entry.id   AF-A0A962KB39-F1
#
_cell.length_a   1.000
_cell.length_b   1.000
_cell.length_c   1.000
_cell.angle_alpha   90.00
_cell.angle_beta   90.00
_cell.angle_gamma   90.00
#
_symmetry.space_group_name_H-M   'P 1'
#
loop_
_entity.id
_entity.type
_entity.pdbx_description
1 polymer ?
#
loop_
_entity_poly.entity_id
_entity_poly.type
_entity_poly.pdbx_seq_one_letter_code
_entity_poly.pdbx_strand_id
1 'polypeptide(L)'
;AGLPWDTILSAELSQHYKPDPEAYLKAAELLSLEPGQVMMVAAHPGDLRAAAALGFRTGYVYRPLERGPERLVERNTTDSYDIRAEDFLDLAERLGA
;
A
#
# COMPACT_ATOMS: atom_id res chain seq x y z
N ALA A 1 -2.91 17.75 8.97
CA ALA A 1 -2.43 17.13 7.72
C ALA A 1 -3.37 17.34 6.53
N GLY A 2 -4.68 17.59 6.71
CA GLY A 2 -5.57 17.96 5.59
C GLY A 2 -5.65 16.93 4.47
N LEU A 3 -5.47 15.64 4.80
CA LEU A 3 -5.46 14.56 3.81
C LEU A 3 -6.90 14.34 3.32
N PRO A 4 -7.15 14.42 2.01
CA PRO A 4 -8.50 14.38 1.45
C PRO A 4 -8.97 12.92 1.25
N TRP A 5 -9.06 12.16 2.34
CA TRP A 5 -9.54 10.78 2.28
C TRP A 5 -11.04 10.71 1.98
N ASP A 6 -11.45 9.85 1.06
CA ASP A 6 -12.86 9.50 0.87
C ASP A 6 -13.39 8.64 2.04
N THR A 7 -12.55 7.75 2.58
CA THR A 7 -12.88 6.86 3.71
C THR A 7 -11.64 6.47 4.51
N ILE A 8 -11.84 6.03 5.76
CA ILE A 8 -10.78 5.57 6.67
C ILE A 8 -11.12 4.15 7.14
N LEU A 9 -10.33 3.17 6.70
CA LEU A 9 -10.49 1.75 7.04
C LEU A 9 -9.34 1.29 7.94
N SER A 10 -9.52 1.41 9.26
CA SER A 10 -8.49 1.08 10.24
C SER A 10 -8.52 -0.40 10.66
N ALA A 11 -7.46 -0.85 11.35
CA ALA A 11 -7.38 -2.20 11.92
C ALA A 11 -8.48 -2.51 12.95
N GLU A 12 -9.16 -1.49 13.48
CA GLU A 12 -10.28 -1.68 14.41
C GLU A 12 -11.51 -2.29 13.71
N LEU A 13 -11.72 -1.96 12.43
CA LEU A 13 -12.83 -2.50 11.64
C LEU A 13 -12.63 -3.97 11.27
N SER A 14 -11.38 -4.38 11.04
CA SER A 14 -11.04 -5.79 10.83
C SER A 14 -10.86 -6.55 12.14
N GLN A 15 -10.49 -5.88 13.23
CA GLN A 15 -9.96 -6.46 14.47
C GLN A 15 -8.64 -7.24 14.28
N HIS A 16 -7.95 -7.00 13.17
CA HIS A 16 -6.72 -7.68 12.80
C HIS A 16 -5.66 -6.66 12.37
N TYR A 17 -4.40 -6.89 12.77
CA TYR A 17 -3.26 -6.11 12.30
C TYR A 17 -2.60 -6.78 11.10
N LYS A 18 -2.09 -5.96 10.18
CA LYS A 18 -1.21 -6.45 9.10
C LYS A 18 0.00 -7.20 9.68
N PRO A 19 0.47 -8.28 9.05
CA PRO A 19 0.12 -8.76 7.70
C PRO A 19 -1.00 -9.82 7.68
N ASP A 20 -1.86 -9.88 8.70
CA ASP A 20 -3.00 -10.81 8.70
C ASP A 20 -3.92 -10.55 7.49
N PRO A 21 -4.30 -11.59 6.71
CA PRO A 21 -5.18 -11.45 5.56
C PRO A 21 -6.47 -10.66 5.81
N GLU A 22 -7.06 -10.79 6.99
CA GLU A 22 -8.33 -10.14 7.31
C GLU A 22 -8.20 -8.61 7.34
N ALA A 23 -7.01 -8.08 7.62
CA ALA A 23 -6.74 -6.65 7.56
C ALA A 23 -6.84 -6.06 6.14
N TYR A 24 -6.67 -6.89 5.10
CA TYR A 24 -6.78 -6.50 3.70
C TYR A 24 -8.16 -6.83 3.13
N LEU A 25 -8.61 -8.08 3.34
CA LEU A 25 -9.87 -8.57 2.77
C LEU A 25 -11.07 -7.79 3.31
N LYS A 26 -11.07 -7.43 4.60
CA LYS A 26 -12.12 -6.57 5.17
C LYS A 26 -12.20 -5.22 4.47
N ALA A 27 -11.06 -4.63 4.09
CA ALA A 27 -11.05 -3.35 3.39
C ALA A 27 -11.69 -3.47 2.00
N ALA A 28 -11.38 -4.53 1.24
CA ALA A 28 -12.01 -4.80 -0.05
C ALA A 28 -13.52 -5.07 0.08
N GLU A 29 -13.92 -5.86 1.08
CA GLU A 29 -15.33 -6.13 1.40
C GLU A 29 -16.11 -4.85 1.71
N LEU A 30 -15.58 -3.99 2.58
CA LEU A 30 -16.24 -2.73 2.97
C LEU A 30 -16.36 -1.74 1.80
N LEU A 31 -15.43 -1.80 0.83
CA LEU A 31 -15.50 -1.05 -0.41
C LEU A 31 -16.43 -1.68 -1.46
N SER A 32 -16.93 -2.90 -1.20
CA SER A 32 -17.69 -3.72 -2.17
C SER A 32 -16.92 -3.94 -3.47
N LEU A 33 -15.62 -4.21 -3.36
CA LEU A 33 -14.71 -4.45 -4.48
C LEU A 33 -14.03 -5.82 -4.33
N GLU A 34 -13.73 -6.44 -5.46
CA GLU A 34 -12.84 -7.60 -5.49
C GLU A 34 -11.39 -7.16 -5.20
N PRO A 35 -10.54 -8.00 -4.57
CA PRO A 35 -9.14 -7.66 -4.30
C PRO A 35 -8.39 -7.09 -5.50
N GLY A 36 -8.58 -7.67 -6.70
CA GLY A 36 -7.92 -7.23 -7.94
C GLY A 36 -8.33 -5.85 -8.44
N GLN A 37 -9.39 -5.25 -7.86
CA GLN A 37 -9.85 -3.89 -8.13
C GLN A 37 -9.31 -2.87 -7.09
N VAL A 38 -8.60 -3.34 -6.06
CA VAL A 38 -8.03 -2.50 -5.01
C VAL A 38 -6.50 -2.52 -5.11
N MET A 39 -5.88 -1.33 -5.09
CA MET A 39 -4.42 -1.20 -5.01
C MET A 39 -3.99 -0.89 -3.57
N MET A 40 -3.16 -1.76 -3.01
CA MET A 40 -2.41 -1.45 -1.80
C MET A 40 -1.19 -0.60 -2.16
N VAL A 41 -1.10 0.60 -1.59
CA VAL A 41 0.04 1.51 -1.78
C VAL A 41 0.84 1.60 -0.49
N ALA A 42 2.13 1.25 -0.53
CA ALA A 42 2.98 1.25 0.66
C ALA A 42 4.47 1.47 0.36
N ALA A 43 5.21 1.90 1.38
CA ALA A 43 6.68 1.97 1.35
C ALA A 43 7.35 0.67 1.84
N HIS A 44 6.56 -0.27 2.38
CA HIS A 44 7.06 -1.48 3.03
C HIS A 44 6.83 -2.71 2.15
N PRO A 45 7.90 -3.36 1.65
CA PRO A 45 7.78 -4.54 0.79
C PRO A 45 6.97 -5.69 1.40
N GLY A 46 7.07 -5.89 2.72
CA GLY A 46 6.30 -6.93 3.42
C GLY A 46 4.80 -6.72 3.34
N ASP A 47 4.35 -5.46 3.37
CA ASP A 47 2.93 -5.10 3.27
C ASP A 47 2.39 -5.39 1.86
N LEU A 48 3.18 -5.01 0.84
CA LEU A 48 2.83 -5.25 -0.55
C LEU A 48 2.83 -6.74 -0.92
N ARG A 49 3.77 -7.54 -0.38
CA ARG A 49 3.76 -9.00 -0.59
C ARG A 49 2.53 -9.66 0.01
N ALA A 50 2.12 -9.25 1.21
CA ALA A 50 0.91 -9.78 1.85
C ALA A 50 -0.34 -9.43 1.03
N ALA A 51 -0.47 -8.17 0.59
CA ALA A 51 -1.57 -7.75 -0.28
C ALA A 51 -1.59 -8.50 -1.62
N ALA A 52 -0.44 -8.62 -2.30
CA ALA A 52 -0.33 -9.33 -3.57
C ALA A 52 -0.72 -10.81 -3.46
N ALA A 53 -0.36 -11.48 -2.35
CA ALA A 53 -0.74 -12.87 -2.10
C ALA A 53 -2.27 -13.08 -1.99
N LEU A 54 -3.02 -12.02 -1.73
CA LEU A 54 -4.48 -12.00 -1.65
C LEU A 54 -5.14 -11.47 -2.94
N GLY A 55 -4.36 -11.18 -3.97
CA GLY A 55 -4.84 -10.73 -5.28
C GLY A 55 -5.00 -9.21 -5.43
N PHE A 56 -4.52 -8.40 -4.48
CA PHE A 56 -4.53 -6.94 -4.60
C PHE A 56 -3.49 -6.47 -5.63
N ARG A 57 -3.77 -5.33 -6.26
CA ARG A 57 -2.76 -4.55 -6.99
C ARG A 57 -1.78 -3.90 -6.00
N THR A 58 -0.58 -3.57 -6.45
CA THR A 58 0.51 -3.07 -5.58
C THR A 58 1.17 -1.83 -6.14
N GLY A 59 1.23 -0.78 -5.32
CA GLY A 59 1.96 0.46 -5.58
C GLY A 59 3.07 0.66 -4.54
N TYR A 60 4.33 0.54 -4.96
CA TYR A 60 5.47 0.83 -4.10
C TYR A 60 5.86 2.31 -4.20
N VAL A 61 5.85 3.02 -3.07
CA VAL A 61 6.33 4.41 -2.99
C VAL A 61 7.60 4.47 -2.17
N TYR A 62 8.70 4.91 -2.78
CA TYR A 62 9.99 4.94 -2.12
C TYR A 62 10.06 6.02 -1.03
N ARG A 63 10.44 5.65 0.20
CA ARG A 63 10.59 6.56 1.34
C ARG A 63 11.98 6.41 1.99
N PRO A 64 13.05 6.94 1.38
CA PRO A 64 14.43 6.75 1.85
C PRO A 64 14.66 7.25 3.29
N LEU A 65 13.96 8.32 3.67
CA LEU A 65 14.15 9.02 4.94
C LEU A 65 13.14 8.60 6.02
N GLU A 66 12.38 7.51 5.83
CA GLU A 66 11.37 7.08 6.80
C GLU A 66 11.94 6.89 8.22
N ARG A 67 13.18 6.39 8.31
CA ARG A 67 13.88 6.18 9.58
C ARG A 67 14.88 7.29 9.93
N GLY A 68 14.78 8.43 9.24
CA GLY A 68 15.67 9.57 9.39
C GLY A 68 16.92 9.51 8.50
N PRO A 69 17.65 10.64 8.38
CA PRO A 69 18.81 10.76 7.49
C PRO A 69 20.00 9.88 7.88
N GLU A 70 20.09 9.48 9.15
CA GLU A 70 21.16 8.62 9.66
C GLU A 70 20.92 7.12 9.40
N ARG A 71 19.70 6.75 8.99
CA ARG A 71 19.31 5.35 8.76
C ARG A 71 18.43 5.24 7.53
N LEU A 72 19.05 5.41 6.36
CA LEU A 72 18.32 5.32 5.09
C LEU A 72 17.67 3.94 4.90
N VAL A 73 16.46 3.95 4.36
CA VAL A 73 15.80 2.73 3.89
C VAL A 73 16.30 2.43 2.48
N GLU A 74 16.91 1.25 2.33
CA GLU A 74 17.34 0.76 1.02
C GLU A 74 16.12 0.50 0.13
N ARG A 75 16.26 0.83 -1.15
CA ARG A 75 15.23 0.56 -2.14
C ARG A 75 15.10 -0.94 -2.32
N ASN A 76 13.88 -1.47 -2.23
CA ASN A 76 13.63 -2.84 -2.62
C ASN A 76 13.70 -2.98 -4.14
N THR A 77 14.65 -3.79 -4.63
CA THR A 77 14.86 -4.03 -6.06
C THR A 77 14.36 -5.41 -6.49
N THR A 78 14.13 -6.33 -5.55
CA THR A 78 13.86 -7.75 -5.79
C THR A 78 12.39 -8.07 -6.05
N ASP A 79 11.47 -7.35 -5.43
CA ASP A 79 10.05 -7.68 -5.48
C ASP A 79 9.39 -7.07 -6.72
N SER A 80 8.45 -7.78 -7.33
CA SER A 80 7.63 -7.22 -8.41
C SER A 80 6.45 -6.45 -7.82
N TYR A 81 6.20 -5.25 -8.34
CA TYR A 81 5.04 -4.43 -8.00
C TYR A 81 4.35 -4.00 -9.31
N ASP A 82 3.02 -3.79 -9.30
CA ASP A 82 2.32 -3.26 -10.47
C ASP A 82 2.84 -1.85 -10.82
N ILE A 83 3.07 -1.02 -9.80
CA ILE A 83 3.67 0.31 -9.94
C ILE A 83 4.79 0.51 -8.92
N ARG A 84 5.90 1.11 -9.38
CA ARG A 84 6.96 1.69 -8.55
C ARG A 84 6.96 3.20 -8.77
N ALA A 85 6.95 3.97 -7.69
CA ALA A 85 6.95 5.42 -7.73
C ALA A 85 7.93 6.04 -6.73
N GLU A 86 8.48 7.20 -7.08
CA GLU A 86 9.39 7.98 -6.23
C GLU A 86 8.64 8.76 -5.14
N ASP A 87 7.42 9.20 -5.43
CA ASP A 87 6.51 9.88 -4.51
C ASP A 87 5.05 9.71 -4.96
N PHE A 88 4.12 10.46 -4.35
CA PHE A 88 2.70 10.38 -4.70
C PHE A 88 2.33 11.14 -5.99
N LEU A 89 3.16 12.08 -6.46
CA LEU A 89 2.94 12.76 -7.75
C LEU A 89 3.32 11.83 -8.91
N ASP A 90 4.48 11.16 -8.81
CA ASP A 90 4.89 10.13 -9.76
C ASP A 90 3.91 8.94 -9.76
N LEU A 91 3.38 8.54 -8.59
CA LEU A 91 2.33 7.53 -8.53
C LEU A 91 1.07 7.96 -9.30
N ALA A 92 0.64 9.22 -9.12
CA ALA A 92 -0.56 9.74 -9.79
C ALA A 92 -0.38 9.80 -11.31
N GLU A 93 0.77 10.27 -11.79
CA GLU A 93 1.10 10.29 -13.23
C GLU A 93 1.05 8.87 -13.83
N ARG A 94 1.62 7.88 -13.13
CA ARG A 94 1.59 6.47 -13.58
C ARG A 94 0.21 5.84 -13.59
N LEU A 95 -0.71 6.36 -12.77
CA LEU A 95 -2.12 5.97 -12.76
C LEU A 95 -2.97 6.72 -13.80
N GLY A 96 -2.40 7.73 -14.47
CA GLY A 96 -3.07 8.52 -15.50
C GLY A 96 -3.96 9.65 -14.97
N ALA A 97 -3.64 10.19 -13.78
CA ALA A 97 -4.29 11.37 -13.22
C ALA A 97 -3.93 12.67 -13.95
#